data_AF-A0A2T4JNW2-F1
#
_entry.id   AF-A0A2T4JNW2-F1
#
_cell.length_a   1.000
_cell.length_b   1.000
_cell.length_c   1.000
_cell.angle_alpha   90.00
_cell.angle_beta   90.00
_cell.angle_gamma   90.00
#
_symmetry.space_group_name_H-M   'P 1'
#
loop_
_entity.id
_entity.type
_entity.pdbx_description
1 polymer ?
#
loop_
_entity_poly.entity_id
_entity_poly.type
_entity_poly.pdbx_seq_one_letter_code
_entity_poly.pdbx_strand_id
1 'polypeptide(L)'
;MMQRNPDDTNYPPFETEDLRSNLAAFLATPFDDPVLGRPRAVGSFTWGVYAFFDYDGEPIYVGQTKEKISTRIRRHLTNQRTDAVAMSVLDPFEVFEVEVWPLPQFERTAKKDAGAKAHLDALEHLVYQQAVAGSVFKAILNEKNPPAPVMAVEAPSSLRFRLVSDGVHRIRSHPDFRIARRALILSRLAQVISERKVQGGLRRVLLTQAKRLQWLADRRYTALGGEASVEREESEEE
;
A
#
# COMPACT_ATOMS: atom_id res chain seq x y z
N MET A 1 -14.02 -29.86 15.25
CA MET A 1 -13.76 -29.21 13.95
C MET A 1 -14.62 -29.91 12.91
N MET A 2 -15.65 -29.26 12.36
CA MET A 2 -16.41 -29.84 11.25
C MET A 2 -15.47 -30.00 10.06
N GLN A 3 -15.28 -31.24 9.59
CA GLN A 3 -14.69 -31.53 8.29
C GLN A 3 -15.58 -30.86 7.24
N ARG A 4 -15.16 -29.69 6.76
CA ARG A 4 -15.80 -29.05 5.61
C ARG A 4 -15.23 -29.71 4.36
N ASN A 5 -16.11 -30.11 3.44
CA ASN A 5 -15.69 -30.53 2.11
C ASN A 5 -14.95 -29.35 1.43
N PRO A 6 -13.65 -29.48 1.10
CA PRO A 6 -12.91 -28.38 0.48
C PRO A 6 -13.49 -27.97 -0.87
N ASP A 7 -14.15 -28.88 -1.60
CA ASP A 7 -14.67 -28.63 -2.94
C ASP A 7 -16.03 -27.89 -2.95
N ASP A 8 -16.71 -27.79 -1.80
CA ASP A 8 -17.98 -27.04 -1.63
C ASP A 8 -17.76 -25.67 -0.97
N THR A 9 -16.53 -25.16 -1.01
CA THR A 9 -16.17 -23.86 -0.43
C THR A 9 -16.33 -22.75 -1.47
N ASN A 10 -17.27 -21.82 -1.24
CA ASN A 10 -17.52 -20.65 -2.08
C ASN A 10 -17.05 -19.32 -1.46
N TYR A 11 -16.38 -19.38 -0.31
CA TYR A 11 -15.83 -18.23 0.40
C TYR A 11 -14.32 -18.12 0.16
N PRO A 12 -13.73 -16.90 0.27
CA PRO A 12 -12.31 -16.69 0.01
C PRO A 12 -11.41 -17.45 1.01
N PRO A 13 -10.12 -17.64 0.70
CA PRO A 13 -9.15 -18.14 1.66
C PRO A 13 -9.04 -17.22 2.90
N PHE A 14 -8.66 -17.81 4.04
CA PHE A 14 -8.55 -17.14 5.35
C PHE A 14 -7.92 -15.74 5.28
N GLU A 15 -6.75 -15.60 4.65
CA GLU A 15 -6.06 -14.30 4.61
C GLU A 15 -6.82 -13.22 3.82
N THR A 16 -7.67 -13.63 2.87
CA THR A 16 -8.52 -12.71 2.10
C THR A 16 -9.75 -12.29 2.91
N GLU A 17 -10.37 -13.21 3.66
CA GLU A 17 -11.46 -12.91 4.57
C GLU A 17 -11.03 -12.00 5.72
N ASP A 18 -9.86 -12.28 6.29
CA ASP A 18 -9.23 -11.48 7.34
C ASP A 18 -9.01 -10.04 6.89
N LEU A 19 -8.34 -9.85 5.74
CA LEU A 19 -8.11 -8.52 5.16
C LEU A 19 -9.43 -7.78 4.91
N ARG A 20 -10.45 -8.45 4.36
CA ARG A 20 -11.76 -7.83 4.09
C ARG A 20 -12.47 -7.41 5.37
N SER A 21 -12.40 -8.23 6.41
CA SER A 21 -13.02 -7.96 7.71
C SER A 21 -12.33 -6.80 8.43
N ASN A 22 -10.99 -6.81 8.48
CA ASN A 22 -10.19 -5.75 9.08
C ASN A 22 -10.33 -4.42 8.31
N LEU A 23 -10.39 -4.47 6.98
CA LEU A 23 -10.67 -3.29 6.17
C LEU A 23 -12.07 -2.73 6.44
N ALA A 24 -13.08 -3.58 6.64
CA ALA A 24 -14.42 -3.13 7.01
C ALA A 24 -14.42 -2.46 8.39
N ALA A 25 -13.73 -3.05 9.38
CA ALA A 25 -13.58 -2.49 10.72
C ALA A 25 -12.85 -1.13 10.70
N PHE A 26 -11.73 -1.04 9.99
CA PHE A 26 -11.01 0.22 9.76
C PHE A 26 -11.94 1.30 9.20
N LEU A 27 -12.63 1.01 8.10
CA LEU A 27 -13.49 2.01 7.44
C LEU A 27 -14.69 2.42 8.30
N ALA A 28 -15.11 1.59 9.27
CA ALA A 28 -16.16 1.87 10.23
C ALA A 28 -15.67 2.63 11.47
N THR A 29 -14.35 2.76 11.67
CA THR A 29 -13.76 3.40 12.86
C THR A 29 -14.25 4.85 12.96
N PRO A 30 -14.80 5.27 14.12
CA PRO A 30 -15.20 6.65 14.33
C PRO A 30 -14.01 7.60 14.20
N PHE A 31 -14.23 8.72 13.51
CA PHE A 31 -13.26 9.78 13.32
C PHE A 31 -13.98 11.13 13.46
N ASP A 32 -13.33 12.08 14.12
CA ASP A 32 -13.94 13.36 14.46
C ASP A 32 -14.25 14.18 13.21
N ASP A 33 -15.48 14.65 13.11
CA ASP A 33 -15.92 15.59 12.09
C ASP A 33 -16.28 16.92 12.77
N PRO A 34 -15.32 17.87 12.86
CA PRO A 34 -15.56 19.16 13.51
C PRO A 34 -16.62 19.99 12.78
N VAL A 35 -16.91 19.71 11.50
CA VAL A 35 -17.94 20.43 10.73
C VAL A 35 -19.34 19.94 11.10
N LEU A 36 -19.50 18.64 11.37
CA LEU A 36 -20.76 18.07 11.85
C LEU A 36 -20.92 18.12 13.37
N GLY A 37 -19.84 18.40 14.12
CA GLY A 37 -19.84 18.41 15.58
C GLY A 37 -20.01 17.03 16.22
N ARG A 38 -19.82 15.96 15.46
CA ARG A 38 -19.92 14.56 15.95
C ARG A 38 -19.04 13.63 15.12
N PRO A 39 -18.53 12.51 15.70
CA PRO A 39 -17.76 11.54 14.93
C PRO A 39 -18.60 10.86 13.84
N ARG A 40 -17.92 10.42 12.78
CA ARG A 40 -18.48 9.54 11.75
C ARG A 40 -17.44 8.51 11.32
N ALA A 41 -17.88 7.44 10.67
CA ALA A 41 -17.00 6.42 10.15
C ALA A 41 -15.96 7.03 9.19
N VAL A 42 -14.67 6.75 9.39
CA VAL A 42 -13.56 7.33 8.60
C VAL A 42 -13.69 7.03 7.11
N GLY A 43 -14.24 5.86 6.75
CA GLY A 43 -14.46 5.49 5.36
C GLY A 43 -15.53 6.34 4.67
N SER A 44 -16.38 7.02 5.44
CA SER A 44 -17.52 7.77 4.90
C SER A 44 -17.17 9.16 4.39
N PHE A 45 -16.00 9.71 4.74
CA PHE A 45 -15.52 10.98 4.19
C PHE A 45 -15.31 10.86 2.68
N THR A 46 -15.75 11.88 1.96
CA THR A 46 -15.68 12.00 0.50
C THR A 46 -14.30 12.46 0.07
N TRP A 47 -13.70 13.38 0.82
CA TRP A 47 -12.42 14.01 0.53
C TRP A 47 -11.33 13.56 1.51
N GLY A 48 -10.15 13.25 0.99
CA GLY A 48 -8.99 12.97 1.83
C GLY A 48 -7.82 12.36 1.08
N VAL A 49 -6.71 12.25 1.79
CA VAL A 49 -5.49 11.56 1.34
C VAL A 49 -5.32 10.28 2.14
N TYR A 50 -4.68 9.28 1.54
CA TYR A 50 -4.35 8.02 2.20
C TYR A 50 -2.95 7.57 1.80
N ALA A 51 -2.30 6.82 2.70
CA ALA A 51 -1.01 6.19 2.49
C ALA A 51 -1.06 4.72 2.89
N PHE A 52 -0.26 3.90 2.21
CA PHE A 52 -0.05 2.50 2.55
C PHE A 52 1.39 2.28 3.00
N PHE A 53 1.55 1.36 3.95
CA PHE A 53 2.84 0.98 4.51
C PHE A 53 2.98 -0.54 4.52
N ASP A 54 4.22 -1.04 4.38
CA ASP A 54 4.50 -2.48 4.43
C ASP A 54 4.88 -2.98 5.83
N TYR A 55 5.20 -4.28 5.92
CA TYR A 55 5.53 -4.96 7.18
C TYR A 55 6.82 -4.45 7.85
N ASP A 56 7.64 -3.66 7.15
CA ASP A 56 8.81 -3.01 7.72
C ASP A 56 8.50 -1.56 8.17
N GLY A 57 7.24 -1.12 8.06
CA GLY A 57 6.81 0.24 8.33
C GLY A 57 7.14 1.23 7.21
N GLU A 58 7.67 0.76 6.08
CA GLU A 58 8.07 1.61 4.97
C GLU A 58 6.84 2.11 4.19
N PRO A 59 6.75 3.41 3.86
CA PRO A 59 5.70 3.90 2.99
C PRO A 59 5.88 3.30 1.57
N ILE A 60 4.77 2.90 0.97
CA ILE A 60 4.78 2.27 -0.37
C ILE A 60 3.93 3.01 -1.39
N TYR A 61 2.87 3.69 -0.98
CA TYR A 61 1.98 4.37 -1.91
C TYR A 61 1.21 5.48 -1.20
N VAL A 62 0.99 6.60 -1.89
CA VAL A 62 0.12 7.70 -1.45
C VAL A 62 -0.94 7.95 -2.52
N GLY A 63 -2.16 8.27 -2.12
CA GLY A 63 -3.20 8.67 -3.06
C GLY A 63 -4.24 9.59 -2.44
N GLN A 64 -4.97 10.28 -3.29
CA GLN A 64 -6.09 11.14 -2.89
C GLN A 64 -7.46 10.62 -3.38
N THR A 65 -8.52 11.10 -2.75
CA THR A 65 -9.91 10.86 -3.14
C THR A 65 -10.79 12.09 -2.99
N LYS A 66 -11.77 12.20 -3.89
CA LYS A 66 -12.95 13.07 -3.79
C LYS A 66 -14.24 12.31 -4.14
N GLU A 67 -14.21 10.98 -3.98
CA GLU A 67 -15.32 10.07 -4.26
C GLU A 67 -15.88 9.45 -2.98
N LYS A 68 -14.99 8.91 -2.15
CA LYS A 68 -15.13 8.38 -0.79
C LYS A 68 -13.85 7.65 -0.42
N ILE A 69 -13.40 7.75 0.83
CA ILE A 69 -12.23 7.03 1.34
C ILE A 69 -12.47 5.52 1.23
N SER A 70 -13.64 5.04 1.66
CA SER A 70 -14.00 3.62 1.56
C SER A 70 -13.94 3.09 0.13
N THR A 71 -14.40 3.89 -0.83
CA THR A 71 -14.45 3.48 -2.24
C THR A 71 -13.04 3.31 -2.78
N ARG A 72 -12.13 4.27 -2.56
CA ARG A 72 -10.78 4.20 -3.14
C ARG A 72 -9.91 3.15 -2.47
N ILE A 73 -9.93 3.06 -1.15
CA ILE A 73 -9.11 2.07 -0.43
C ILE A 73 -9.56 0.65 -0.77
N ARG A 74 -10.87 0.35 -0.77
CA ARG A 74 -11.38 -0.97 -1.23
C ARG A 74 -10.96 -1.26 -2.66
N ARG A 75 -11.01 -0.27 -3.55
CA ARG A 75 -10.59 -0.46 -4.93
C ARG A 75 -9.13 -0.92 -5.00
N HIS A 76 -8.22 -0.35 -4.20
CA HIS A 76 -6.83 -0.79 -4.18
C HIS A 76 -6.63 -2.14 -3.51
N LEU A 77 -7.32 -2.42 -2.41
CA LEU A 77 -7.00 -3.59 -1.58
C LEU A 77 -7.81 -4.84 -1.90
N THR A 78 -9.04 -4.69 -2.39
CA THR A 78 -9.95 -5.83 -2.64
C THR A 78 -10.25 -6.04 -4.12
N ASN A 79 -10.09 -5.00 -4.95
CA ASN A 79 -10.38 -5.09 -6.38
C ASN A 79 -9.05 -5.07 -7.16
N GLN A 80 -8.65 -6.22 -7.69
CA GLN A 80 -7.43 -6.36 -8.51
C GLN A 80 -7.46 -5.59 -9.86
N ARG A 81 -8.42 -4.68 -10.06
CA ARG A 81 -8.67 -3.93 -11.30
C ARG A 81 -8.24 -2.46 -11.25
N THR A 82 -7.63 -1.97 -10.16
CA THR A 82 -7.11 -0.59 -10.15
C THR A 82 -5.82 -0.47 -10.93
N ASP A 83 -5.56 0.66 -11.59
CA ASP A 83 -4.32 0.86 -12.37
C ASP A 83 -3.05 0.50 -11.59
N ALA A 84 -2.98 0.85 -10.29
CA ALA A 84 -1.86 0.51 -9.43
C ALA A 84 -1.71 -1.00 -9.16
N VAL A 85 -2.80 -1.76 -9.07
CA VAL A 85 -2.73 -3.21 -8.81
C VAL A 85 -2.71 -4.01 -10.10
N ALA A 86 -3.51 -3.61 -11.08
CA ALA A 86 -3.64 -4.23 -12.39
C ALA A 86 -2.35 -4.15 -13.21
N MET A 87 -1.56 -3.09 -13.04
CA MET A 87 -0.23 -2.98 -13.64
C MET A 87 0.89 -3.59 -12.77
N SER A 88 0.55 -4.32 -11.70
CA SER A 88 1.52 -4.87 -10.73
C SER A 88 2.45 -3.82 -10.11
N VAL A 89 1.98 -2.57 -10.00
CA VAL A 89 2.73 -1.48 -9.35
C VAL A 89 2.73 -1.65 -7.83
N LEU A 90 1.57 -1.98 -7.26
CA LEU A 90 1.34 -2.22 -5.84
C LEU A 90 0.77 -3.63 -5.64
N ASP A 91 1.38 -4.39 -4.73
CA ASP A 91 0.81 -5.66 -4.27
C ASP A 91 -0.01 -5.43 -2.99
N PRO A 92 -1.33 -5.68 -3.00
CA PRO A 92 -2.17 -5.53 -1.80
C PRO A 92 -1.72 -6.37 -0.61
N PHE A 93 -1.00 -7.47 -0.84
CA PHE A 93 -0.51 -8.30 0.26
C PHE A 93 0.67 -7.68 1.00
N GLU A 94 1.45 -6.81 0.35
CA GLU A 94 2.50 -6.04 1.00
C GLU A 94 1.94 -4.86 1.81
N VAL A 95 0.63 -4.59 1.76
CA VAL A 95 0.01 -3.54 2.59
C VAL A 95 -0.27 -4.09 3.99
N PHE A 96 0.48 -3.61 4.97
CA PHE A 96 0.35 -3.96 6.38
C PHE A 96 -0.51 -2.94 7.13
N GLU A 97 -0.25 -1.66 6.89
CA GLU A 97 -0.98 -0.54 7.51
C GLU A 97 -1.50 0.43 6.45
N VAL A 98 -2.57 1.12 6.83
CA VAL A 98 -3.11 2.27 6.11
C VAL A 98 -3.18 3.47 7.04
N GLU A 99 -2.90 4.64 6.50
CA GLU A 99 -3.15 5.91 7.17
C GLU A 99 -4.01 6.80 6.28
N VAL A 100 -4.95 7.54 6.89
CA VAL A 100 -5.86 8.43 6.19
C VAL A 100 -5.91 9.80 6.84
N TRP A 101 -6.02 10.83 6.01
CA TRP A 101 -6.19 12.24 6.37
C TRP A 101 -7.49 12.77 5.77
N PRO A 102 -8.64 12.62 6.46
CA PRO A 102 -9.92 13.14 6.00
C PRO A 102 -9.95 14.67 5.95
N LEU A 103 -10.73 15.23 5.01
CA LEU A 103 -10.92 16.68 4.87
C LEU A 103 -12.40 17.07 5.09
N PRO A 104 -12.88 17.09 6.36
CA PRO A 104 -14.29 17.36 6.70
C PRO A 104 -14.82 18.69 6.14
N GLN A 105 -13.97 19.71 6.04
CA GLN A 105 -14.32 21.04 5.52
C GLN A 105 -14.84 21.02 4.08
N PHE A 106 -14.59 19.96 3.31
CA PHE A 106 -15.01 19.84 1.91
C PHE A 106 -16.20 18.88 1.70
N GLU A 107 -16.79 18.32 2.76
CA GLU A 107 -17.88 17.34 2.62
C GLU A 107 -19.13 17.89 1.91
N ARG A 108 -19.36 19.20 1.96
CA ARG A 108 -20.44 19.88 1.24
C ARG A 108 -19.98 20.58 -0.05
N THR A 109 -18.70 20.49 -0.37
CA THR A 109 -18.10 21.17 -1.52
C THR A 109 -18.27 20.33 -2.79
N ALA A 110 -18.60 20.99 -3.90
CA ALA A 110 -18.73 20.33 -5.19
C ALA A 110 -17.40 19.69 -5.62
N LYS A 111 -17.44 18.47 -6.18
CA LYS A 111 -16.24 17.74 -6.66
C LYS A 111 -15.43 18.47 -7.74
N LYS A 112 -16.02 19.48 -8.39
CA LYS A 112 -15.39 20.32 -9.42
C LYS A 112 -14.85 21.64 -8.87
N ASP A 113 -15.04 21.92 -7.59
CA ASP A 113 -14.52 23.12 -6.95
C ASP A 113 -12.98 23.16 -7.05
N ALA A 114 -12.47 24.26 -7.59
CA ALA A 114 -11.05 24.41 -7.86
C ALA A 114 -10.23 24.59 -6.58
N GLY A 115 -10.79 25.28 -5.57
CA GLY A 115 -10.11 25.54 -4.30
C GLY A 115 -9.96 24.26 -3.46
N ALA A 116 -11.04 23.49 -3.30
CA ALA A 116 -10.99 22.20 -2.61
C ALA A 116 -10.08 21.20 -3.33
N LYS A 117 -10.08 21.20 -4.68
CA LYS A 117 -9.14 20.38 -5.44
C LYS A 117 -7.69 20.82 -5.20
N ALA A 118 -7.40 22.11 -5.25
CA ALA A 118 -6.05 22.63 -5.02
C ALA A 118 -5.53 22.30 -3.61
N HIS A 119 -6.41 22.36 -2.60
CA HIS A 119 -6.08 21.96 -1.23
C HIS A 119 -5.81 20.45 -1.12
N LEU A 120 -6.65 19.62 -1.75
CA LEU A 120 -6.47 18.17 -1.78
C LEU A 120 -5.15 17.78 -2.48
N ASP A 121 -4.85 18.43 -3.61
CA ASP A 121 -3.59 18.26 -4.35
C ASP A 121 -2.38 18.68 -3.50
N ALA A 122 -2.49 19.79 -2.77
CA ALA A 122 -1.43 20.25 -1.87
C ALA A 122 -1.20 19.28 -0.70
N LEU A 123 -2.26 18.72 -0.13
CA LEU A 123 -2.14 17.71 0.92
C LEU A 123 -1.54 16.40 0.40
N GLU A 124 -1.97 15.94 -0.79
CA GLU A 124 -1.36 14.77 -1.42
C GLU A 124 0.13 14.99 -1.66
N HIS A 125 0.51 16.18 -2.12
CA HIS A 125 1.91 16.54 -2.31
C HIS A 125 2.68 16.53 -0.99
N LEU A 126 2.15 17.13 0.08
CA LEU A 126 2.79 17.14 1.40
C LEU A 126 3.03 15.71 1.93
N VAL A 127 1.98 14.89 1.95
CA VAL A 127 2.07 13.49 2.43
C VAL A 127 3.01 12.67 1.56
N TYR A 128 3.00 12.88 0.24
CA TYR A 128 3.94 12.24 -0.69
C TYR A 128 5.39 12.60 -0.40
N GLN A 129 5.70 13.88 -0.19
CA GLN A 129 7.06 14.33 0.14
C GLN A 129 7.52 13.73 1.48
N GLN A 130 6.66 13.72 2.48
CA GLN A 130 6.95 13.10 3.78
C GLN A 130 7.20 11.59 3.63
N ALA A 131 6.38 10.89 2.85
CA ALA A 131 6.56 9.46 2.56
C ALA A 131 7.87 9.17 1.83
N VAL A 132 8.22 9.96 0.82
CA VAL A 132 9.50 9.84 0.10
C VAL A 132 10.69 10.14 1.03
N ALA A 133 10.58 11.17 1.86
CA ALA A 133 11.63 11.53 2.82
C ALA A 133 11.82 10.45 3.91
N GLY A 134 10.72 9.86 4.38
CA GLY A 134 10.72 8.80 5.39
C GLY A 134 11.14 7.43 4.87
N SER A 135 10.99 7.18 3.56
CA SER A 135 11.41 5.94 2.91
C SER A 135 12.93 5.76 2.99
N VAL A 136 13.38 4.55 3.31
CA VAL A 136 14.78 4.12 3.19
C VAL A 136 15.26 4.24 1.75
N PHE A 137 14.36 4.02 0.78
CA PHE A 137 14.68 4.03 -0.65
C PHE A 137 14.66 5.44 -1.26
N LYS A 138 14.25 6.47 -0.50
CA LYS A 138 13.95 7.81 -0.99
C LYS A 138 13.04 7.80 -2.22
N ALA A 139 12.13 6.83 -2.24
CA ALA A 139 11.18 6.58 -3.31
C ALA A 139 10.01 5.72 -2.80
N ILE A 140 8.84 5.87 -3.43
CA ILE A 140 7.65 5.04 -3.24
C ILE A 140 7.06 4.66 -4.60
N LEU A 141 6.03 3.81 -4.63
CA LEU A 141 5.53 3.13 -5.82
C LEU A 141 4.58 3.97 -6.69
N ASN A 142 4.41 5.26 -6.39
CA ASN A 142 3.60 6.16 -7.23
C ASN A 142 4.23 6.32 -8.63
N GLU A 143 3.46 5.96 -9.67
CA GLU A 143 3.87 6.13 -11.06
C GLU A 143 4.11 7.62 -11.40
N LYS A 144 3.25 8.50 -10.88
CA LYS A 144 3.28 9.94 -11.12
C LYS A 144 3.57 10.68 -9.83
N ASN A 145 4.30 11.78 -9.95
CA ASN A 145 4.41 12.73 -8.85
C ASN A 145 3.07 13.46 -8.70
N PRO A 146 2.61 13.75 -7.47
CA PRO A 146 1.53 14.69 -7.27
C PRO A 146 1.87 16.05 -7.92
N PRO A 147 0.86 16.81 -8.37
CA PRO A 147 1.08 18.14 -8.90
C PRO A 147 1.81 19.03 -7.87
N ALA A 148 2.53 20.05 -8.37
CA ALA A 148 3.14 21.03 -7.49
C ALA A 148 2.05 21.78 -6.72
N PRO A 149 2.21 21.98 -5.40
CA PRO A 149 1.20 22.66 -4.60
C PRO A 149 1.16 24.13 -5.00
N VAL A 150 -0.05 24.67 -5.16
CA VAL A 150 -0.28 26.11 -5.39
C VAL A 150 -0.59 26.87 -4.09
N MET A 151 -0.65 26.14 -2.97
CA MET A 151 -0.91 26.66 -1.64
C MET A 151 -0.19 25.82 -0.60
N ALA A 152 0.17 26.43 0.54
CA ALA A 152 0.64 25.70 1.70
C ALA A 152 -0.55 25.08 2.44
N VAL A 153 -0.34 23.88 2.98
CA VAL A 153 -1.30 23.18 3.84
C VAL A 153 -0.54 22.52 4.99
N GLU A 154 -1.21 22.36 6.12
CA GLU A 154 -0.75 21.51 7.21
C GLU A 154 -1.48 20.17 7.14
N ALA A 155 -0.79 19.10 7.56
CA ALA A 155 -1.43 17.79 7.64
C ALA A 155 -2.49 17.83 8.75
N PRO A 156 -3.77 17.53 8.45
CA PRO A 156 -4.80 17.45 9.47
C PRO A 156 -4.58 16.19 10.34
N SER A 157 -5.43 16.00 11.35
CA SER A 157 -5.47 14.75 12.10
C SER A 157 -5.59 13.54 11.16
N SER A 158 -4.85 12.48 11.47
CA SER A 158 -4.85 11.24 10.70
C SER A 158 -5.36 10.07 11.53
N LEU A 159 -5.73 8.98 10.84
CA LEU A 159 -6.00 7.70 11.46
C LEU A 159 -5.14 6.62 10.78
N ARG A 160 -4.22 6.03 11.54
CA ARG A 160 -3.39 4.89 11.12
C ARG A 160 -3.95 3.59 11.70
N PHE A 161 -3.99 2.54 10.89
CA PHE A 161 -4.60 1.26 11.25
C PHE A 161 -3.88 0.08 10.61
N ARG A 162 -3.70 -1.00 11.39
CA ARG A 162 -3.15 -2.28 10.92
C ARG A 162 -4.24 -3.15 10.30
N LEU A 163 -4.07 -3.53 9.04
CA LEU A 163 -5.11 -4.19 8.23
C LEU A 163 -5.13 -5.72 8.32
N VAL A 164 -4.16 -6.33 8.99
CA VAL A 164 -4.03 -7.79 9.06
C VAL A 164 -3.97 -8.26 10.51
N SER A 165 -4.63 -9.36 10.82
CA SER A 165 -4.57 -9.96 12.16
C SER A 165 -3.18 -10.53 12.49
N ASP A 166 -2.96 -10.96 13.72
CA ASP A 166 -1.73 -11.65 14.12
C ASP A 166 -1.55 -12.99 13.42
N GLY A 167 -2.65 -13.67 13.06
CA GLY A 167 -2.61 -14.88 12.25
C GLY A 167 -2.03 -14.62 10.86
N VAL A 168 -2.59 -13.65 10.14
CA VAL A 168 -2.12 -13.29 8.80
C VAL A 168 -0.73 -12.65 8.84
N HIS A 169 -0.43 -11.83 9.86
CA HIS A 169 0.90 -11.26 10.03
C HIS A 169 1.99 -12.34 10.13
N ARG A 170 1.78 -13.40 10.91
CA ARG A 170 2.76 -14.51 11.03
C ARG A 170 3.06 -15.18 9.69
N ILE A 171 2.08 -15.26 8.80
CA ILE A 171 2.24 -15.84 7.46
C ILE A 171 2.98 -14.84 6.56
N ARG A 172 2.45 -13.62 6.45
CA ARG A 172 2.89 -12.63 5.45
C ARG A 172 4.18 -11.90 5.82
N SER A 173 4.55 -11.83 7.09
CA SER A 173 5.79 -11.16 7.53
C SER A 173 7.05 -12.00 7.27
N HIS A 174 6.91 -13.29 6.94
CA HIS A 174 8.06 -14.17 6.71
C HIS A 174 8.94 -13.64 5.56
N PRO A 175 10.24 -13.37 5.77
CA PRO A 175 11.09 -12.74 4.76
C PRO A 175 11.12 -13.48 3.42
N ASP A 176 11.26 -14.81 3.46
CA ASP A 176 11.35 -15.61 2.22
C ASP A 176 10.02 -15.62 1.44
N PHE A 177 8.88 -15.56 2.15
CA PHE A 177 7.57 -15.46 1.51
C PHE A 177 7.42 -14.11 0.80
N ARG A 178 7.83 -13.02 1.46
CA ARG A 178 7.84 -11.67 0.89
C ARG A 178 8.82 -11.54 -0.27
N ILE A 179 9.99 -12.17 -0.21
CA ILE A 179 10.96 -12.21 -1.31
C ILE A 179 10.34 -12.88 -2.54
N ALA A 180 9.81 -14.09 -2.38
CA ALA A 180 9.17 -14.84 -3.47
C ALA A 180 8.04 -14.03 -4.11
N ARG A 181 7.21 -13.40 -3.27
CA ARG A 181 6.09 -12.59 -3.72
C ARG A 181 6.53 -11.33 -4.45
N ARG A 182 7.50 -10.58 -3.92
CA ARG A 182 8.06 -9.38 -4.59
C ARG A 182 8.72 -9.73 -5.91
N ALA A 183 9.40 -10.87 -6.01
CA ALA A 183 9.97 -11.36 -7.27
C ALA A 183 8.88 -11.61 -8.33
N LEU A 184 7.76 -12.25 -7.95
CA LEU A 184 6.61 -12.46 -8.84
C LEU A 184 6.01 -11.14 -9.34
N ILE A 185 5.82 -10.17 -8.45
CA ILE A 185 5.26 -8.85 -8.79
C ILE A 185 6.21 -8.08 -9.70
N LEU A 186 7.52 -8.10 -9.40
CA LEU A 186 8.55 -7.47 -10.24
C LEU A 186 8.58 -8.08 -11.64
N SER A 187 8.51 -9.41 -11.75
CA SER A 187 8.44 -10.13 -13.03
C SER A 187 7.22 -9.71 -13.86
N ARG A 188 6.03 -9.66 -13.24
CA ARG A 188 4.80 -9.21 -13.91
C ARG A 188 4.88 -7.75 -14.36
N LEU A 189 5.41 -6.87 -13.52
CA LEU A 189 5.61 -5.46 -13.89
C LEU A 189 6.57 -5.33 -15.07
N ALA A 190 7.68 -6.08 -15.08
CA ALA A 190 8.63 -6.10 -16.18
C ALA A 190 7.96 -6.58 -17.49
N GLN A 191 7.15 -7.63 -17.41
CA GLN A 191 6.38 -8.14 -18.54
C GLN A 191 5.41 -7.08 -19.11
N VAL A 192 4.65 -6.38 -18.25
CA VAL A 192 3.75 -5.30 -18.67
C VAL A 192 4.53 -4.19 -19.38
N ILE A 193 5.71 -3.84 -18.88
CA ILE A 193 6.59 -2.82 -19.48
C ILE A 193 7.15 -3.27 -20.83
N SER A 194 7.46 -4.56 -21.00
CA SER A 194 8.00 -5.08 -22.26
C SER A 194 6.92 -5.20 -23.36
N GLU A 195 5.69 -5.56 -22.99
CA GLU A 195 4.61 -5.83 -23.94
C GLU A 195 3.86 -4.57 -24.39
N ARG A 196 4.07 -3.43 -23.73
CA ARG A 196 3.28 -2.21 -23.94
C ARG A 196 4.17 -0.97 -24.05
N LYS A 197 3.71 0.02 -24.81
CA LYS A 197 4.29 1.36 -24.77
C LYS A 197 3.87 2.07 -23.48
N VAL A 198 4.77 2.11 -22.50
CA VAL A 198 4.51 2.69 -21.17
C VAL A 198 5.35 3.94 -20.89
N GLN A 199 4.83 4.83 -20.04
CA GLN A 199 5.53 6.04 -19.59
C GLN A 199 6.72 5.73 -18.66
N GLY A 200 7.56 6.73 -18.39
CA GLY A 200 8.73 6.58 -17.51
C GLY A 200 8.39 6.19 -16.07
N GLY A 201 7.20 6.53 -15.59
CA GLY A 201 6.74 6.24 -14.23
C GLY A 201 6.78 4.75 -13.88
N LEU A 202 6.33 3.86 -14.77
CA LEU A 202 6.39 2.41 -14.52
C LEU A 202 7.81 1.87 -14.42
N ARG A 203 8.75 2.42 -15.20
CA ARG A 203 10.17 2.03 -15.10
C ARG A 203 10.78 2.49 -13.78
N ARG A 204 10.39 3.66 -13.28
CA ARG A 204 10.76 4.13 -11.94
C ARG A 204 10.21 3.22 -10.84
N VAL A 205 8.96 2.76 -10.98
CA VAL A 205 8.36 1.78 -10.06
C VAL A 205 9.13 0.46 -10.12
N LEU A 206 9.45 -0.04 -11.32
CA LEU A 206 10.23 -1.27 -11.51
C LEU A 206 11.57 -1.19 -10.77
N LEU A 207 12.32 -0.11 -10.96
CA LEU A 207 13.59 0.11 -10.26
C LEU A 207 13.41 0.15 -8.74
N THR A 208 12.36 0.83 -8.26
CA THR A 208 12.08 0.91 -6.82
C THR A 208 11.75 -0.46 -6.24
N GLN A 209 10.91 -1.25 -6.92
CA GLN A 209 10.59 -2.62 -6.50
C GLN A 209 11.82 -3.54 -6.52
N ALA A 210 12.70 -3.41 -7.53
CA ALA A 210 13.94 -4.18 -7.62
C ALA A 210 14.87 -3.88 -6.43
N LYS A 211 15.04 -2.59 -6.08
CA LYS A 211 15.82 -2.18 -4.90
C LYS A 211 15.22 -2.73 -3.60
N ARG A 212 13.90 -2.74 -3.46
CA ARG A 212 13.21 -3.30 -2.28
C ARG A 212 13.40 -4.81 -2.18
N LEU A 213 13.31 -5.53 -3.30
CA LEU A 213 13.57 -6.97 -3.36
C LEU A 213 15.02 -7.28 -2.99
N GLN A 214 15.98 -6.57 -3.59
CA GLN A 214 17.40 -6.70 -3.26
C GLN A 214 17.64 -6.46 -1.78
N TRP A 215 17.12 -5.36 -1.22
CA TRP A 215 17.28 -5.02 0.18
C TRP A 215 16.74 -6.10 1.13
N LEU A 216 15.56 -6.64 0.84
CA LEU A 216 14.98 -7.70 1.66
C LEU A 216 15.78 -9.00 1.55
N ALA A 217 16.25 -9.35 0.35
CA ALA A 217 17.08 -10.54 0.12
C ALA A 217 18.44 -10.42 0.82
N ASP A 218 19.10 -9.28 0.71
CA ASP A 218 20.37 -8.97 1.37
C ASP A 218 20.26 -9.06 2.90
N ARG A 219 19.23 -8.41 3.47
CA ARG A 219 18.94 -8.47 4.90
C ARG A 219 18.70 -9.90 5.37
N ARG A 220 17.98 -10.69 4.57
CA ARG A 220 17.67 -12.09 4.89
C ARG A 220 18.91 -12.98 4.82
N TYR A 221 19.71 -12.85 3.76
CA TYR A 221 20.97 -13.57 3.59
C TYR A 221 21.93 -13.30 4.74
N THR A 222 22.15 -12.02 5.04
CA THR A 222 23.05 -11.60 6.13
C THR A 222 22.56 -12.09 7.49
N ALA A 223 21.25 -12.02 7.76
CA ALA A 223 20.68 -12.49 9.03
C ALA A 223 20.83 -14.01 9.26
N LEU A 224 21.06 -14.80 8.21
CA LEU A 224 21.32 -16.24 8.28
C LEU A 224 22.82 -16.60 8.23
N GLY A 225 23.70 -15.62 8.40
CA GLY A 225 25.16 -15.82 8.43
C GLY A 225 25.87 -15.45 7.12
N GLY A 226 25.13 -15.05 6.08
CA GLY A 226 25.68 -14.59 4.81
C GLY A 226 26.65 -15.61 4.21
N GLU A 227 27.81 -15.13 3.76
CA GLU A 227 28.83 -15.96 3.10
C GLU A 227 29.30 -17.14 3.96
N ALA A 228 29.32 -16.97 5.28
CA ALA A 228 29.74 -18.05 6.18
C ALA A 228 28.75 -19.23 6.22
N SER A 229 27.52 -19.03 5.75
CA SER A 229 26.49 -20.08 5.67
C SER A 229 26.52 -20.88 4.36
N VAL A 230 27.31 -20.44 3.37
CA VAL A 230 27.40 -21.10 2.07
C VAL A 230 28.32 -22.33 2.20
N GLU A 231 27.78 -23.50 1.85
CA GLU A 231 28.55 -24.74 1.79
C GLU A 231 29.72 -24.59 0.81
N ARG A 232 30.93 -24.97 1.25
CA ARG A 232 32.08 -25.08 0.37
C ARG A 232 32.14 -26.51 -0.12
N GLU A 233 32.21 -26.70 -1.43
CA GLU A 233 32.62 -28.00 -1.97
C GLU A 233 34.02 -28.28 -1.43
N GLU A 234 34.16 -29.29 -0.57
CA GLU A 234 35.46 -29.88 -0.29
C GLU A 234 35.91 -30.49 -1.63
N SER A 235 37.08 -30.07 -2.12
CA SER A 235 37.72 -30.76 -3.24
C SER A 235 37.73 -32.24 -2.88
N GLU A 236 37.04 -33.08 -3.66
CA GLU A 236 37.21 -34.53 -3.59
C GLU A 236 38.69 -34.81 -3.95
N GLU A 237 39.57 -34.79 -2.96
CA GLU A 237 40.90 -35.40 -3.05
C GLU A 237 40.70 -36.92 -2.93
N GLU A 238 40.48 -37.58 -4.06
CA GLU A 238 41.20 -38.77 -4.58
C GLU A 238 40.46 -39.45 -5.74
#